data_AF-A0A6L4Z7J4-F1
#
_entry.id   AF-A0A6L4Z7J4-F1
#
_cell.length_a   1.000
_cell.length_b   1.000
_cell.length_c   1.000
_cell.angle_alpha   90.00
_cell.angle_beta   90.00
_cell.angle_gamma   90.00
#
_symmetry.space_group_name_H-M   'P 1'
#
loop_
_entity.id
_entity.type
_entity.pdbx_description
1 polymer ?
#
loop_
_entity_poly.entity_id
_entity_poly.type
_entity_poly.pdbx_seq_one_letter_code
_entity_poly.pdbx_strand_id
1 'polypeptide(L)'
;MKIEAGKAYLFWQMYDEYEVARKEIGTQRVKNIEQYAKKYENLTNEEADALVKASMEVQKSFIGLWEKTYKNMSKSISPITAAQFLQAEMFFENMFRQELSTDIPLIGEFDIKK
;
A
#
# COMPACT_ATOMS: atom_id res chain seq x y z
N MET A 1 19.55 8.39 -2.17
CA MET A 1 20.05 7.53 -1.07
C MET A 1 21.50 7.17 -1.38
N LYS A 2 22.41 7.30 -0.42
CA LYS A 2 23.83 6.91 -0.59
C LYS A 2 24.06 5.58 0.11
N ILE A 3 24.40 4.54 -0.65
CA ILE A 3 24.66 3.20 -0.13
C ILE A 3 26.16 2.92 -0.23
N GLU A 4 26.77 2.44 0.85
CA GLU A 4 28.16 2.01 0.85
C GLU A 4 28.36 0.86 -0.16
N ALA A 5 29.43 0.91 -0.97
CA ALA A 5 29.64 -0.05 -2.06
C ALA A 5 29.60 -1.54 -1.60
N GLY A 6 30.04 -1.82 -0.36
CA GLY A 6 30.00 -3.17 0.22
C GLY A 6 28.64 -3.64 0.73
N LYS A 7 27.62 -2.78 0.81
CA LYS A 7 26.28 -3.09 1.33
C LYS A 7 25.17 -2.98 0.27
N ALA A 8 25.53 -2.65 -0.96
CA ALA A 8 24.57 -2.51 -2.07
C ALA A 8 23.78 -3.80 -2.33
N TYR A 9 24.42 -4.97 -2.25
CA TYR A 9 23.74 -6.25 -2.46
C TYR A 9 22.66 -6.53 -1.40
N LEU A 10 22.93 -6.18 -0.12
CA LEU A 10 21.97 -6.32 0.97
C LEU A 10 20.74 -5.43 0.76
N PHE A 11 20.97 -4.21 0.28
CA PHE A 11 19.88 -3.31 -0.06
C PHE A 11 18.98 -3.90 -1.15
N TRP A 12 19.56 -4.31 -2.28
CA TRP A 12 18.78 -4.85 -3.39
C TRP A 12 18.02 -6.11 -3.01
N GLN A 13 18.63 -7.01 -2.23
CA GLN A 13 17.92 -8.18 -1.72
C GLN A 13 16.69 -7.79 -0.88
N MET A 14 16.83 -6.87 0.07
CA MET A 14 15.71 -6.41 0.90
C MET A 14 14.67 -5.61 0.12
N TYR A 15 15.11 -4.88 -0.90
CA TYR A 15 14.22 -4.18 -1.84
C TYR A 15 13.38 -5.17 -2.64
N ASP A 16 13.99 -6.22 -3.19
CA ASP A 16 13.28 -7.25 -3.95
C ASP A 16 12.24 -7.98 -3.06
N GLU A 17 12.62 -8.32 -1.83
CA GLU A 17 11.69 -8.89 -0.84
C GLU A 17 10.52 -7.94 -0.52
N TYR A 18 10.79 -6.64 -0.39
CA TYR A 18 9.78 -5.61 -0.18
C TYR A 18 8.83 -5.50 -1.38
N GLU A 19 9.36 -5.44 -2.61
CA GLU A 19 8.56 -5.26 -3.82
C GLU A 19 7.59 -6.42 -4.06
N VAL A 20 8.02 -7.65 -3.79
CA VAL A 20 7.15 -8.84 -3.86
C VAL A 20 5.95 -8.69 -2.94
N ALA A 21 6.20 -8.36 -1.67
CA ALA A 21 5.14 -8.17 -0.67
C ALA A 21 4.26 -6.95 -1.01
N ARG A 22 4.86 -5.83 -1.43
CA ARG A 22 4.16 -4.61 -1.83
C ARG A 22 3.18 -4.88 -2.98
N LYS A 23 3.61 -5.66 -3.98
CA LYS A 23 2.78 -6.05 -5.12
C LYS A 23 1.61 -6.96 -4.71
N GLU A 24 1.84 -7.87 -3.78
CA GLU A 24 0.77 -8.72 -3.25
C GLU A 24 -0.31 -7.89 -2.55
N ILE A 25 0.07 -6.96 -1.68
CA ILE A 25 -0.86 -6.05 -1.01
C ILE A 25 -1.58 -5.16 -2.04
N GLY A 26 -0.86 -4.64 -3.04
CA GLY A 26 -1.44 -3.89 -4.14
C GLY A 26 -2.50 -4.69 -4.92
N THR A 27 -2.26 -5.99 -5.14
CA THR A 27 -3.21 -6.89 -5.78
C THR A 27 -4.47 -7.08 -4.94
N GLN A 28 -4.34 -7.20 -3.61
CA GLN A 28 -5.49 -7.28 -2.70
C GLN A 28 -6.34 -6.00 -2.75
N ARG A 29 -5.70 -4.83 -2.77
CA ARG A 29 -6.38 -3.54 -2.95
C ARG A 29 -7.16 -3.48 -4.25
N VAL A 30 -6.54 -3.83 -5.38
CA VAL A 30 -7.21 -3.83 -6.69
C VAL A 30 -8.44 -4.73 -6.67
N LYS A 31 -8.33 -5.96 -6.13
CA LYS A 31 -9.48 -6.85 -5.99
C LYS A 31 -10.61 -6.25 -5.16
N ASN A 32 -10.29 -5.53 -4.07
CA ASN A 32 -11.30 -4.87 -3.25
C ASN A 32 -12.01 -3.73 -4.01
N ILE A 33 -11.25 -2.93 -4.77
CA ILE A 33 -11.79 -1.86 -5.63
C ILE A 33 -12.67 -2.45 -6.74
N GLU A 34 -12.26 -3.55 -7.37
CA GLU A 34 -13.07 -4.23 -8.39
C GLU A 34 -14.38 -4.79 -7.81
N GLN A 35 -14.35 -5.31 -6.58
CA GLN A 35 -15.56 -5.77 -5.89
C GLN A 35 -16.49 -4.61 -5.57
N TYR A 36 -15.93 -3.48 -5.11
CA TYR A 36 -16.68 -2.25 -4.88
C TYR A 36 -17.34 -1.75 -6.17
N ALA A 37 -16.57 -1.58 -7.25
CA ALA A 37 -17.06 -1.06 -8.53
C ALA A 37 -18.21 -1.90 -9.13
N LYS A 38 -18.26 -3.20 -8.85
CA LYS A 38 -19.34 -4.09 -9.32
C LYS A 38 -20.64 -3.95 -8.52
N LYS A 39 -20.59 -3.41 -7.30
CA LYS A 39 -21.70 -3.49 -6.35
C LYS A 39 -22.10 -2.16 -5.71
N TYR A 40 -21.29 -1.10 -5.87
CA TYR A 40 -21.44 0.14 -5.10
C TYR A 40 -22.82 0.79 -5.18
N GLU A 41 -23.55 0.60 -6.28
CA GLU A 41 -24.92 1.10 -6.44
C GLU A 41 -25.95 0.39 -5.54
N ASN A 42 -25.71 -0.87 -5.19
CA ASN A 42 -26.67 -1.74 -4.50
C ASN A 42 -25.99 -2.62 -3.44
N LEU A 43 -25.14 -2.03 -2.60
CA LEU A 43 -24.46 -2.75 -1.52
C LEU A 43 -25.43 -3.22 -0.44
N THR A 44 -25.31 -4.48 -0.02
CA THR A 44 -25.89 -4.91 1.26
C THR A 44 -25.02 -4.46 2.43
N ASN A 45 -25.58 -4.50 3.65
CA ASN A 45 -24.82 -4.19 4.87
C ASN A 45 -23.60 -5.12 5.04
N GLU A 46 -23.77 -6.40 4.72
CA GLU A 46 -22.71 -7.41 4.81
C GLU A 46 -21.59 -7.16 3.79
N GLU A 47 -21.95 -6.71 2.59
CA GLU A 47 -20.98 -6.37 1.55
C GLU A 47 -20.19 -5.10 1.92
N ALA A 48 -20.88 -4.08 2.43
CA ALA A 48 -20.23 -2.87 2.93
C ALA A 48 -19.25 -3.18 4.08
N ASP A 49 -19.65 -4.03 5.03
CA ASP A 49 -18.77 -4.49 6.12
C ASP A 49 -17.54 -5.25 5.60
N ALA A 50 -17.73 -6.15 4.63
CA ALA A 50 -16.62 -6.89 4.03
C ALA A 50 -15.62 -5.97 3.30
N LEU A 51 -16.13 -5.02 2.51
CA LEU A 51 -15.31 -4.08 1.73
C LEU A 51 -14.50 -3.13 2.62
N VAL A 52 -15.09 -2.61 3.70
CA VAL A 52 -14.36 -1.75 4.63
C VAL A 52 -13.31 -2.53 5.42
N LYS A 53 -13.61 -3.78 5.82
CA LYS A 53 -12.64 -4.67 6.49
C LYS A 53 -11.45 -4.98 5.58
N ALA A 54 -11.70 -5.31 4.32
CA ALA A 54 -10.64 -5.54 3.34
C ALA A 54 -9.79 -4.27 3.11
N SER A 55 -10.41 -3.09 3.02
CA SER A 55 -9.69 -1.80 2.93
C SER A 55 -8.81 -1.53 4.16
N MET A 56 -9.29 -1.83 5.36
CA MET A 56 -8.50 -1.71 6.58
C MET A 56 -7.34 -2.72 6.62
N GLU A 57 -7.56 -3.95 6.16
CA GLU A 57 -6.52 -4.99 6.13
C GLU A 57 -5.39 -4.65 5.16
N VAL A 58 -5.72 -4.09 3.99
CA VAL A 58 -4.72 -3.55 3.05
C VAL A 58 -3.85 -2.48 3.72
N GLN A 59 -4.46 -1.55 4.46
CA GLN A 59 -3.70 -0.50 5.16
C GLN A 59 -2.79 -1.07 6.24
N LYS A 60 -3.31 -2.00 7.06
CA LYS A 60 -2.51 -2.70 8.07
C LYS A 60 -1.34 -3.46 7.45
N SER A 61 -1.57 -4.10 6.31
CA SER A 61 -0.53 -4.85 5.59
C SER A 61 0.60 -3.94 5.12
N PHE A 62 0.31 -2.74 4.61
CA PHE A 62 1.34 -1.76 4.27
C PHE A 62 2.13 -1.28 5.48
N ILE A 63 1.43 -0.96 6.59
CA ILE A 63 2.10 -0.56 7.84
C ILE A 63 3.04 -1.66 8.32
N GLY A 64 2.57 -2.92 8.38
CA GLY A 64 3.38 -4.06 8.78
C GLY A 64 4.56 -4.31 7.84
N LEU A 65 4.37 -4.13 6.53
CA LEU A 65 5.45 -4.22 5.55
C LEU A 65 6.53 -3.17 5.80
N TRP A 66 6.14 -1.91 6.05
CA TRP A 66 7.09 -0.83 6.35
C TRP A 66 7.83 -1.05 7.67
N GLU A 67 7.13 -1.47 8.74
CA GLU A 67 7.76 -1.79 10.01
C GLU A 67 8.80 -2.91 9.88
N LYS A 68 8.45 -4.00 9.18
CA LYS A 68 9.37 -5.12 8.92
C LYS A 68 10.57 -4.66 8.11
N THR A 69 10.34 -3.87 7.07
CA THR A 69 11.40 -3.39 6.17
C THR A 69 12.34 -2.42 6.88
N TYR A 70 11.80 -1.49 7.69
CA TYR A 70 12.60 -0.60 8.54
C TYR A 70 13.49 -1.42 9.47
N LYS A 71 12.91 -2.37 10.20
CA LYS A 71 13.61 -3.21 11.17
C LYS A 71 14.76 -3.98 10.53
N ASN A 72 14.57 -4.52 9.33
CA ASN A 72 15.58 -5.31 8.63
C ASN A 72 16.69 -4.43 8.03
N MET A 73 16.33 -3.36 7.32
CA MET A 73 17.29 -2.46 6.67
C MET A 73 18.08 -1.63 7.70
N SER A 74 17.45 -1.19 8.79
CA SER A 74 18.13 -0.40 9.83
C SER A 74 19.23 -1.20 10.53
N LYS A 75 18.99 -2.49 10.78
CA LYS A 75 19.96 -3.42 11.36
C LYS A 75 21.09 -3.78 10.39
N SER A 76 20.76 -4.02 9.13
CA SER A 76 21.70 -4.61 8.17
C SER A 76 22.52 -3.55 7.40
N ILE A 77 21.99 -2.34 7.25
CA ILE A 77 22.61 -1.28 6.45
C ILE A 77 22.91 -0.08 7.35
N SER A 78 21.87 0.71 7.66
CA SER A 78 21.87 1.78 8.65
C SER A 78 20.44 2.31 8.86
N PRO A 79 20.13 2.88 10.03
CA PRO A 79 18.83 3.52 10.27
C PRO A 79 18.51 4.67 9.30
N ILE A 80 19.52 5.46 8.89
CA ILE A 80 19.34 6.57 7.95
C ILE A 80 18.91 6.05 6.56
N THR A 81 19.55 4.99 6.07
CA THR A 81 19.20 4.40 4.76
C THR A 81 17.78 3.84 4.78
N ALA A 82 17.43 3.12 5.86
CA ALA A 82 16.08 2.57 6.04
C ALA A 82 15.00 3.68 6.10
N ALA A 83 15.27 4.78 6.80
CA ALA A 83 14.36 5.92 6.85
C ALA A 83 14.21 6.61 5.50
N GLN A 84 15.31 6.82 4.75
CA GLN A 84 15.26 7.38 3.39
C GLN A 84 14.43 6.52 2.44
N PHE A 85 14.58 5.19 2.54
CA PHE A 85 13.82 4.25 1.74
C PHE A 85 12.33 4.39 2.04
N LEU A 86 11.94 4.29 3.31
CA LEU A 86 10.53 4.32 3.69
C LEU A 86 9.86 5.67 3.49
N GLN A 87 10.58 6.79 3.64
CA GLN A 87 10.04 8.10 3.30
C GLN A 87 9.62 8.17 1.82
N ALA A 88 10.44 7.65 0.91
CA ALA A 88 10.11 7.60 -0.51
C ALA A 88 8.93 6.64 -0.77
N GLU A 89 8.96 5.44 -0.20
CA GLU A 89 7.90 4.44 -0.37
C GLU A 89 6.53 4.91 0.16
N MET A 90 6.50 5.48 1.36
CA MET A 90 5.28 6.04 1.94
C MET A 90 4.75 7.20 1.09
N PHE A 91 5.63 8.05 0.56
CA PHE A 91 5.24 9.11 -0.36
C PHE A 91 4.57 8.55 -1.62
N PHE A 92 5.19 7.57 -2.28
CA PHE A 92 4.62 6.96 -3.48
C PHE A 92 3.30 6.24 -3.21
N GLU A 93 3.22 5.45 -2.14
CA GLU A 93 1.99 4.75 -1.76
C GLU A 93 0.84 5.73 -1.44
N ASN A 94 1.14 6.85 -0.79
CA ASN A 94 0.15 7.90 -0.54
C ASN A 94 -0.33 8.56 -1.84
N MET A 95 0.58 8.82 -2.78
CA MET A 95 0.23 9.36 -4.10
C MET A 95 -0.67 8.38 -4.87
N PHE A 96 -0.31 7.10 -4.93
CA PHE A 96 -1.14 6.08 -5.59
C PHE A 96 -2.51 5.94 -4.94
N ARG A 97 -2.59 6.03 -3.60
CA ARG A 97 -3.87 5.99 -2.89
C ARG A 97 -4.75 7.16 -3.24
N GLN A 98 -4.19 8.37 -3.29
CA GLN A 98 -4.95 9.57 -3.66
C GLN A 98 -5.50 9.46 -5.08
N GLU A 99 -4.66 9.08 -6.04
CA GLU A 99 -5.06 8.89 -7.44
C GLU A 99 -6.20 7.87 -7.57
N LEU A 100 -6.12 6.74 -6.87
CA LEU A 100 -7.20 5.75 -6.89
C LEU A 100 -8.48 6.29 -6.22
N SER A 101 -8.35 7.08 -5.15
CA SER A 101 -9.50 7.62 -4.43
C SER A 101 -10.25 8.70 -5.19
N THR A 102 -9.63 9.40 -6.15
CA THR A 102 -10.33 10.40 -6.97
C THR A 102 -11.26 9.77 -8.00
N ASP A 103 -11.01 8.53 -8.40
CA ASP A 103 -11.79 7.83 -9.43
C ASP A 103 -12.90 6.93 -8.86
N ILE A 104 -12.93 6.73 -7.54
CA ILE A 104 -13.86 5.80 -6.87
C ILE A 104 -15.01 6.60 -6.26
N PRO A 105 -16.28 6.39 -6.69
CA PRO A 105 -17.44 7.08 -6.11
C PRO A 105 -17.66 6.68 -4.66
N LEU A 106 -18.18 7.56 -3.79
CA LEU A 106 -18.51 7.18 -2.41
C LEU A 106 -19.86 6.44 -2.32
N ILE A 107 -20.03 5.65 -1.25
CA ILE A 107 -21.27 4.94 -0.98
C ILE A 107 -22.39 5.95 -0.74
N GLY A 108 -23.47 5.85 -1.53
CA GLY A 108 -24.62 6.74 -1.40
C GLY A 108 -24.40 8.14 -1.98
N GLU A 109 -23.27 8.41 -2.64
CA GLU A 109 -23.15 9.59 -3.49
C GLU A 109 -23.95 9.38 -4.78
N PHE A 110 -25.01 10.18 -4.92
CA PHE A 110 -25.68 10.37 -6.19
C PHE A 110 -24.74 11.13 -7.15
N ASP A 111 -24.56 10.55 -8.33
CA ASP A 111 -24.01 11.10 -9.57
C ASP A 111 -23.96 12.65 -9.58
N ILE A 112 -22.80 13.25 -9.29
CA ILE A 112 -22.58 14.66 -9.63
C ILE A 112 -22.38 14.68 -11.14
N LYS A 113 -23.49 14.65 -11.89
CA LYS A 113 -23.47 15.11 -13.27
C LYS A 113 -22.92 16.53 -13.29
N LYS A 114 -21.71 16.70 -13.83
CA LYS A 114 -21.29 17.90 -14.54
C LYS A 114 -20.45 17.53 -15.75
#